data_AF-A0A2D9M5H4-F1
#
_entry.id   AF-A0A2D9M5H4-F1
#
_cell.length_a   1.000
_cell.length_b   1.000
_cell.length_c   1.000
_cell.angle_alpha   90.00
_cell.angle_beta   90.00
_cell.angle_gamma   90.00
#
_symmetry.space_group_name_H-M   'P 1'
#
loop_
_entity.id
_entity.type
_entity.pdbx_description
1 polymer ?
#
loop_
_entity_poly.entity_id
_entity_poly.type
_entity_poly.pdbx_seq_one_letter_code
_entity_poly.pdbx_strand_id
1 'polypeptide(L)'
;MVNQYIEESPQGKLYLRATIRLLDDLEGECSSEDWSSFLHDWAHQIVDVNSIFGSMDIDFEQVLSILEKEFLVCDSSSLWQVAHAILDKQDDRQSALSSSSFDEVFSILRQTIPEKNTQLN
;
A
#
# COMPACT_ATOMS: atom_id res chain seq x y z
N MET A 1 14.86 -31.30 4.74
CA MET A 1 15.62 -30.66 5.83
C MET A 1 16.58 -29.68 5.20
N VAL A 2 16.31 -28.38 5.30
CA VAL A 2 17.19 -27.34 4.74
C VAL A 2 18.21 -27.01 5.82
N ASN A 3 19.47 -27.38 5.60
CA ASN A 3 20.57 -26.99 6.47
C ASN A 3 20.75 -25.46 6.35
N GLN A 4 20.24 -24.71 7.32
CA GLN A 4 20.59 -23.31 7.48
C GLN A 4 22.06 -23.23 7.89
N TYR A 5 22.85 -22.47 7.14
CA TYR A 5 24.24 -22.18 7.48
C TYR A 5 24.21 -21.19 8.66
N ILE A 6 24.52 -21.67 9.86
CA ILE A 6 24.60 -20.86 11.08
C ILE A 6 26.08 -20.59 11.35
N GLU A 7 26.50 -19.33 11.23
CA GLU A 7 27.81 -18.88 11.69
C GLU A 7 27.62 -18.19 13.04
N GLU A 8 28.04 -18.85 14.12
CA GLU A 8 27.76 -18.43 15.51
C GLU A 8 28.57 -17.21 15.97
N SER A 9 29.57 -16.75 15.18
CA SER A 9 30.46 -15.65 15.55
C SER A 9 30.93 -14.82 14.34
N PRO A 10 30.11 -13.87 13.83
CA PRO A 10 30.48 -13.05 12.68
C PRO A 10 31.50 -11.97 13.06
N GLN A 11 32.73 -12.07 12.55
CA GLN A 11 33.84 -11.16 12.90
C GLN A 11 34.04 -9.94 11.97
N GLY A 12 33.06 -9.49 11.18
CA GLY A 12 33.37 -8.35 10.31
C GLY A 12 32.28 -7.69 9.45
N LYS A 13 31.02 -8.10 9.52
CA LYS A 13 29.92 -7.42 8.81
C LYS A 13 28.67 -7.47 9.68
N LEU A 14 27.98 -6.35 9.84
CA LEU A 14 26.66 -6.29 10.46
C LEU A 14 25.68 -7.07 9.57
N TYR A 15 25.45 -8.34 9.89
CA TYR A 15 24.36 -9.11 9.31
C TYR A 15 23.09 -8.74 10.07
N LEU A 16 22.27 -7.86 9.49
CA LEU A 16 20.89 -7.70 9.93
C LEU A 16 20.15 -9.00 9.59
N ARG A 17 19.81 -9.77 10.63
CA ARG A 17 18.99 -10.97 10.49
C ARG A 17 17.52 -10.54 10.39
N ALA A 18 16.96 -10.58 9.19
CA ALA A 18 15.52 -10.40 8.99
C ALA A 18 14.81 -11.74 9.26
N THR A 19 13.86 -11.74 10.18
CA THR A 19 12.92 -12.86 10.33
C THR A 19 11.82 -12.66 9.29
N ILE A 20 11.77 -13.54 8.28
CA ILE A 20 10.68 -13.55 7.31
C ILE A 20 9.57 -14.44 7.89
N ARG A 21 8.36 -13.88 8.01
CA ARG A 21 7.15 -14.62 8.36
C ARG A 21 6.17 -14.50 7.19
N LEU A 22 5.50 -15.60 6.85
CA LEU A 22 4.32 -15.57 5.99
C LEU A 22 3.18 -14.97 6.79
N LEU A 23 2.51 -13.96 6.21
CA LEU A 23 1.32 -13.39 6.81
C LEU A 23 0.16 -14.37 6.66
N ASP A 24 -0.65 -14.44 7.70
CA ASP A 24 -1.93 -15.12 7.67
C ASP A 24 -2.90 -14.30 6.80
N ASP A 25 -3.96 -14.94 6.30
CA ASP A 25 -5.00 -14.23 5.53
C ASP A 25 -5.68 -13.18 6.40
N LEU A 26 -6.04 -12.04 5.80
CA LEU A 26 -6.77 -10.99 6.50
C LEU A 26 -8.22 -11.43 6.77
N GLU A 27 -8.71 -11.13 7.97
CA GLU A 27 -10.10 -11.34 8.33
C GLU A 27 -10.99 -10.21 7.77
N GLY A 28 -12.21 -10.58 7.35
CA GLY A 28 -13.23 -9.65 6.87
C GLY A 28 -13.15 -9.35 5.38
N GLU A 29 -13.98 -8.40 4.96
CA GLU A 29 -14.16 -7.96 3.57
C GLU A 29 -14.30 -6.44 3.56
N CYS A 30 -14.05 -5.81 2.42
CA CYS A 30 -14.30 -4.38 2.24
C CYS A 30 -15.51 -4.13 1.37
N SER A 31 -16.31 -3.15 1.78
CA SER A 31 -17.44 -2.66 1.01
C SER A 31 -16.99 -2.18 -0.37
N SER A 32 -17.69 -2.61 -1.42
CA SER A 32 -17.44 -2.12 -2.78
C SER A 32 -17.62 -0.61 -2.90
N GLU A 33 -18.51 -0.03 -2.10
CA GLU A 33 -18.75 1.42 -2.07
C GLU A 33 -17.55 2.17 -1.48
N ASP A 34 -17.05 1.71 -0.33
CA ASP A 34 -15.88 2.32 0.31
C ASP A 34 -14.63 2.18 -0.56
N TRP A 35 -14.45 1.02 -1.20
CA TRP A 35 -13.35 0.78 -2.10
C TRP A 35 -13.41 1.68 -3.34
N SER A 36 -14.59 1.81 -3.95
CA SER A 36 -14.80 2.71 -5.08
C SER A 36 -14.50 4.16 -4.70
N SER A 37 -15.00 4.63 -3.55
CA SER A 37 -14.70 5.98 -3.04
C SER A 37 -13.19 6.19 -2.86
N PHE A 38 -12.49 5.20 -2.32
CA PHE A 38 -11.05 5.26 -2.14
C PHE A 38 -10.29 5.36 -3.48
N LEU A 39 -10.71 4.60 -4.50
CA LEU A 39 -10.08 4.69 -5.84
C LEU A 39 -10.27 6.07 -6.47
N HIS A 40 -11.42 6.72 -6.24
CA HIS A 40 -11.65 8.09 -6.67
C HIS A 40 -10.72 9.07 -5.97
N ASP A 41 -10.60 8.98 -4.64
CA ASP A 41 -9.69 9.83 -3.86
C ASP A 41 -8.23 9.65 -4.32
N TRP A 42 -7.84 8.42 -4.63
CA TRP A 42 -6.50 8.12 -5.13
C TRP A 42 -6.27 8.66 -6.54
N ALA A 43 -7.26 8.52 -7.45
CA ALA A 43 -7.18 9.08 -8.79
C ALA A 43 -7.02 10.61 -8.75
N HIS A 44 -7.79 11.29 -7.90
CA HIS A 44 -7.64 12.73 -7.67
C HIS A 44 -6.23 13.08 -7.22
N GLN A 45 -5.71 12.36 -6.23
CA GLN A 45 -4.36 12.61 -5.73
C GLN A 45 -3.27 12.41 -6.80
N ILE A 46 -3.42 11.43 -7.69
CA ILE A 46 -2.48 11.23 -8.81
C ILE A 46 -2.50 12.44 -9.75
N VAL A 47 -3.68 12.93 -10.11
CA VAL A 47 -3.85 14.10 -10.98
C VAL A 47 -3.29 15.36 -10.32
N ASP A 48 -3.57 15.57 -9.03
CA ASP A 48 -3.08 16.72 -8.27
C ASP A 48 -1.54 16.74 -8.22
N VAL A 49 -0.92 15.61 -7.87
CA VAL A 49 0.55 15.44 -7.92
C VAL A 49 1.08 15.75 -9.33
N ASN A 50 0.48 15.16 -10.36
CA ASN A 50 0.93 15.32 -11.73
C ASN A 50 0.88 16.79 -12.20
N SER A 51 -0.16 17.53 -11.80
CA SER A 51 -0.34 18.94 -12.12
C SER A 51 0.77 19.83 -11.54
N ILE A 52 1.25 19.52 -10.33
CA ILE A 52 2.32 20.27 -9.64
C ILE A 52 3.66 20.14 -10.38
N PHE A 53 3.96 18.94 -10.88
CA PHE A 53 5.24 18.67 -11.55
C PHE A 53 5.22 18.94 -13.07
N GLY A 54 4.09 19.42 -13.61
CA GLY A 54 3.95 19.86 -15.01
C GLY A 54 4.29 18.78 -16.04
N SER A 55 4.11 17.51 -15.66
CA SER A 55 4.79 16.39 -16.31
C SER A 55 4.02 15.75 -17.47
N MET A 56 2.69 15.92 -17.54
CA MET A 56 1.79 15.54 -18.64
C MET A 56 0.39 16.09 -18.33
N ASP A 57 -0.48 16.32 -19.32
CA ASP A 57 -1.91 16.53 -19.06
C ASP A 57 -2.56 15.16 -18.83
N ILE A 58 -2.58 14.70 -17.58
CA ILE A 58 -3.26 13.47 -17.19
C ILE A 58 -4.69 13.81 -16.78
N ASP A 59 -5.66 13.19 -17.45
CA ASP A 59 -7.08 13.37 -17.17
C ASP A 59 -7.57 12.42 -16.06
N PHE A 60 -8.41 12.93 -15.17
CA PHE A 60 -8.95 12.19 -14.03
C PHE A 60 -9.71 10.94 -14.46
N GLU A 61 -10.57 11.05 -15.47
CA GLU A 61 -11.38 9.93 -15.95
C GLU A 61 -10.51 8.80 -16.50
N GLN A 62 -9.37 9.14 -17.14
CA GLN A 62 -8.42 8.16 -17.63
C GLN A 62 -7.73 7.43 -16.47
N VAL A 63 -7.31 8.15 -15.44
CA VAL A 63 -6.68 7.55 -14.25
C VAL A 63 -7.68 6.66 -13.52
N LEU A 64 -8.88 7.17 -13.26
CA LEU A 64 -9.92 6.41 -12.56
C LEU A 64 -10.28 5.14 -13.33
N SER A 65 -10.47 5.23 -14.66
CA SER A 65 -10.75 4.05 -15.49
C SER A 65 -9.66 2.98 -15.43
N ILE A 66 -8.38 3.39 -15.36
CA ILE A 66 -7.26 2.46 -15.18
C ILE A 66 -7.35 1.80 -13.79
N LEU A 67 -7.55 2.59 -12.74
CA LEU A 67 -7.64 2.07 -11.37
C LEU A 67 -8.82 1.12 -11.19
N GLU A 68 -10.02 1.47 -11.68
CA GLU A 68 -11.20 0.62 -11.60
C GLU A 68 -11.04 -0.67 -12.41
N LYS A 69 -10.29 -0.64 -13.52
CA LYS A 69 -10.01 -1.84 -14.30
C LYS A 69 -9.03 -2.78 -13.59
N GLU A 70 -7.99 -2.23 -12.99
CA GLU A 70 -6.96 -3.02 -12.29
C GLU A 70 -7.45 -3.53 -10.93
N PHE A 71 -8.26 -2.73 -10.22
CA PHE A 71 -8.69 -2.98 -8.84
C PHE A 71 -10.21 -3.07 -8.70
N LEU A 72 -10.90 -3.61 -9.71
CA LEU A 72 -12.37 -3.69 -9.77
C LEU A 72 -12.99 -4.34 -8.53
N VAL A 73 -12.31 -5.35 -7.98
CA VAL A 73 -12.78 -6.12 -6.82
C VAL A 73 -11.86 -5.84 -5.64
N CYS A 74 -12.46 -5.50 -4.51
CA CYS A 74 -11.73 -5.32 -3.26
C CYS A 74 -11.45 -6.67 -2.61
N ASP A 75 -10.34 -7.30 -3.00
CA ASP A 75 -9.83 -8.54 -2.39
C ASP A 75 -8.46 -8.31 -1.73
N SER A 76 -7.98 -9.32 -0.99
CA SER A 76 -6.71 -9.22 -0.25
C SER A 76 -5.53 -8.91 -1.18
N SER A 77 -5.52 -9.49 -2.39
CA SER A 77 -4.46 -9.23 -3.37
C SER A 77 -4.44 -7.76 -3.80
N SER A 78 -5.60 -7.23 -4.17
CA SER A 78 -5.77 -5.84 -4.60
C SER A 78 -5.40 -4.87 -3.48
N LEU A 79 -5.83 -5.16 -2.24
CA LEU A 79 -5.48 -4.37 -1.07
C LEU A 79 -3.96 -4.28 -0.86
N TRP A 80 -3.25 -5.41 -0.94
CA TRP A 80 -1.81 -5.44 -0.76
C TRP A 80 -1.05 -4.77 -1.91
N GLN A 81 -1.54 -4.90 -3.15
CA GLN A 81 -0.97 -4.19 -4.30
C GLN A 81 -1.10 -2.67 -4.14
N VAL A 82 -2.27 -2.20 -3.73
CA VAL A 82 -2.54 -0.79 -3.42
C VAL A 82 -1.68 -0.33 -2.25
N ALA A 83 -1.59 -1.12 -1.18
CA ALA A 83 -0.73 -0.80 -0.03
C ALA A 83 0.74 -0.68 -0.41
N HIS A 84 1.22 -1.55 -1.29
CA HIS A 84 2.58 -1.45 -1.82
C HIS A 84 2.80 -0.17 -2.63
N ALA A 85 1.81 0.25 -3.42
CA ALA A 85 1.89 1.43 -4.27
C ALA A 85 1.81 2.76 -3.50
N ILE A 86 1.00 2.81 -2.43
CA ILE A 86 0.66 4.07 -1.75
C ILE A 86 1.49 4.28 -0.47
N LEU A 87 1.73 3.22 0.31
CA LEU A 87 2.46 3.34 1.57
C LEU A 87 3.96 3.49 1.29
N ASP A 88 4.50 4.66 1.57
CA ASP A 88 5.93 4.99 1.42
C ASP A 88 6.66 5.06 2.77
N LYS A 89 5.97 5.47 3.84
CA LYS A 89 6.50 5.49 5.20
C LYS A 89 6.70 4.08 5.76
N GLN A 90 7.83 3.89 6.44
CA GLN A 90 8.15 2.61 7.09
C GLN A 90 7.14 2.25 8.17
N ASP A 91 6.68 3.23 8.96
CA ASP A 91 5.75 3.00 10.07
C ASP A 91 4.38 2.55 9.57
N ASP A 92 3.87 3.15 8.50
CA ASP A 92 2.59 2.77 7.88
C ASP A 92 2.65 1.35 7.31
N ARG A 93 3.75 1.03 6.61
CA ARG A 93 4.01 -0.32 6.09
C ARG A 93 4.05 -1.35 7.22
N GLN A 94 4.77 -1.04 8.31
CA GLN A 94 4.89 -1.94 9.44
C GLN A 94 3.55 -2.15 10.14
N SER A 95 2.76 -1.08 10.24
CA SER A 95 1.41 -1.12 10.81
C SER A 95 0.50 -2.00 9.98
N ALA A 96 0.48 -1.82 8.65
CA ALA A 96 -0.32 -2.65 7.74
C ALA A 96 0.09 -4.13 7.80
N LEU A 97 1.40 -4.43 7.79
CA LEU A 97 1.91 -5.81 7.90
C LEU A 97 1.62 -6.46 9.27
N SER A 98 1.27 -5.67 10.29
CA SER A 98 0.89 -6.17 11.62
C SER A 98 -0.62 -6.32 11.81
N SER A 99 -1.42 -5.85 10.85
CA SER A 99 -2.88 -5.94 10.87
C SER A 99 -3.35 -7.38 10.68
N SER A 100 -4.46 -7.72 11.32
CA SER A 100 -5.13 -9.02 11.17
C SER A 100 -6.43 -8.92 10.38
N SER A 101 -6.91 -7.71 10.09
CA SER A 101 -8.18 -7.49 9.39
C SER A 101 -8.04 -6.58 8.18
N PHE A 102 -8.96 -6.75 7.24
CA PHE A 102 -9.06 -5.91 6.05
C PHE A 102 -9.25 -4.43 6.41
N ASP A 103 -10.15 -4.15 7.37
CA ASP A 103 -10.51 -2.80 7.79
C ASP A 103 -9.34 -2.02 8.39
N GLU A 104 -8.44 -2.70 9.13
CA GLU A 104 -7.25 -2.07 9.69
C GLU A 104 -6.30 -1.61 8.58
N VAL A 105 -5.97 -2.49 7.63
CA VAL A 105 -5.10 -2.16 6.50
C VAL A 105 -5.74 -1.05 5.66
N PHE A 106 -7.04 -1.17 5.38
CA PHE A 106 -7.75 -0.19 4.57
C PHE A 106 -7.87 1.18 5.26
N SER A 107 -7.98 1.21 6.58
CA SER A 107 -7.98 2.46 7.35
C SER A 107 -6.62 3.16 7.31
N ILE A 108 -5.50 2.42 7.30
CA ILE A 108 -4.18 2.99 7.09
C ILE A 108 -4.10 3.64 5.70
N LEU A 109 -4.55 2.94 4.66
CA LEU A 109 -4.56 3.49 3.28
C LEU A 109 -5.38 4.78 3.17
N ARG A 110 -6.57 4.81 3.77
CA ARG A 110 -7.44 6.00 3.78
C ARG A 110 -6.81 7.19 4.51
N GLN A 111 -5.93 6.95 5.48
CA GLN A 111 -5.21 8.02 6.17
C GLN A 111 -4.02 8.52 5.35
N THR A 112 -3.35 7.65 4.60
CA THR A 112 -2.16 8.01 3.83
C THR A 112 -2.45 8.99 2.69
N ILE A 113 -3.59 8.87 1.99
CA ILE A 113 -3.92 9.77 0.86
C ILE A 113 -4.03 11.24 1.32
N PRO A 114 -4.88 11.61 2.29
CA PRO A 114 -4.97 12.99 2.78
C PRO A 114 -3.65 13.56 3.30
N GLU A 115 -2.82 12.73 3.94
CA GLU A 115 -1.49 13.15 4.40
C GLU A 115 -0.59 13.55 3.23
N LYS A 116 -0.64 12.79 2.13
CA LYS A 116 0.12 13.12 0.91
C LYS A 116 -0.39 14.42 0.28
N ASN A 117 -1.69 14.64 0.23
CA ASN A 117 -2.26 15.89 -0.29
C ASN A 117 -1.86 17.10 0.58
N THR A 118 -1.79 16.91 1.90
CA THR A 118 -1.36 17.97 2.84
C THR A 118 0.11 18.35 2.65
N GLN A 119 0.97 17.41 2.29
CA GLN A 119 2.39 17.68 2.02
C GLN A 119 2.64 18.43 0.70
N LEU A 120 1.66 18.43 -0.21
CA LEU A 120 1.74 19.10 -1.51
C LEU A 120 1.32 20.58 -1.47
N ASN A 121 0.54 20.97 -0.46
CA ASN A 121 0.09 22.35 -0.21
C ASN A 121 1.10 23.13 0.65
#